data_AF-A0A660PNC9-F1
#
_entry.id   AF-A0A660PNC9-F1
#
_cell.length_a   1.000
_cell.length_b   1.000
_cell.length_c   1.000
_cell.angle_alpha   90.00
_cell.angle_beta   90.00
_cell.angle_gamma   90.00
#
_symmetry.space_group_name_H-M   'P 1'
#
loop_
_entity.id
_entity.type
_entity.pdbx_description
1 polymer ?
#
loop_
_entity_poly.entity_id
_entity_poly.type
_entity_poly.pdbx_seq_one_letter_code
_entity_poly.pdbx_strand_id
1 'polypeptide(L)'
;MSSKKCKVCGASVPENSKFCPDCGVTLNGKHVAKKGGKTKSTAMRDNIIIIGVIIVVAVAFIIIKAPSENEHQHVQQQQMNQMQGGGNIENPHSEGNMMSAIPNMPKDYDGLVQMGNSTMDQGNYAMAAECYKRALQIKDDPDVRTDFGACLHGMGLPERALEEFRKVLAYDSDHGIVNFNMGIIYFGMDNKDSAKFYWEKYIKVDPNGLAVEQAKEYLKGL
;
A
#
# COMPACT_ATOMS: atom_id res chain seq x y z
N MET A 1 -13.78 -35.26 13.88
CA MET A 1 -14.26 -34.06 13.17
C MET A 1 -13.46 -33.94 11.88
N SER A 2 -14.09 -33.68 10.73
CA SER A 2 -13.36 -33.45 9.47
C SER A 2 -12.60 -32.12 9.53
N SER A 3 -11.38 -32.10 9.02
CA SER A 3 -10.50 -30.92 9.01
C SER A 3 -9.76 -30.82 7.68
N LYS A 4 -9.61 -29.59 7.18
CA LYS A 4 -8.81 -29.25 6.00
C LYS A 4 -7.55 -28.49 6.42
N LYS A 5 -6.48 -28.58 5.62
CA LYS A 5 -5.30 -27.73 5.83
C LYS A 5 -5.49 -26.36 5.20
N CYS A 6 -5.12 -25.32 5.94
CA CYS A 6 -4.99 -23.97 5.39
C CYS A 6 -3.94 -23.97 4.29
N LYS A 7 -4.29 -23.50 3.08
CA LYS A 7 -3.36 -23.44 1.94
C LYS A 7 -2.26 -22.38 2.10
N VAL A 8 -2.40 -21.49 3.09
CA VAL A 8 -1.47 -20.39 3.34
C VAL A 8 -0.50 -20.71 4.47
N CYS A 9 -0.99 -21.09 5.65
CA CYS A 9 -0.14 -21.36 6.82
C CYS A 9 -0.01 -22.85 7.18
N GLY A 10 -0.70 -23.76 6.50
CA GLY A 10 -0.65 -25.20 6.77
C GLY A 10 -1.43 -25.67 8.00
N ALA A 11 -2.00 -24.76 8.79
CA ALA A 11 -2.80 -25.07 9.98
C ALA A 11 -3.95 -26.03 9.69
N SER A 12 -4.27 -26.89 10.66
CA SER A 12 -5.47 -27.74 10.60
C SER A 12 -6.69 -26.90 10.98
N VAL A 13 -7.63 -26.75 10.05
CA VAL A 13 -8.82 -25.92 10.23
C VAL A 13 -10.07 -26.79 10.09
N PRO A 14 -11.11 -26.59 10.92
CA PRO A 14 -12.38 -27.29 10.73
C PRO A 14 -12.92 -27.15 9.29
N GLU A 15 -13.50 -28.22 8.74
CA GLU A 15 -13.94 -28.29 7.33
C GLU A 15 -14.84 -27.10 6.93
N ASN A 16 -15.75 -26.72 7.84
CA ASN A 16 -16.77 -25.69 7.65
C ASN A 16 -16.27 -24.26 7.93
N SER A 17 -15.01 -24.09 8.35
CA SER A 17 -14.48 -22.76 8.64
C SER A 17 -14.37 -21.92 7.37
N LYS A 18 -14.91 -20.69 7.46
CA LYS A 18 -14.81 -19.67 6.42
C LYS A 18 -13.44 -18.98 6.41
N PHE A 19 -12.76 -18.94 7.55
CA PHE A 19 -11.43 -18.34 7.72
C PHE A 19 -10.50 -19.28 8.52
N CYS A 20 -9.20 -19.12 8.33
CA CYS A 20 -8.19 -19.79 9.14
C CYS A 20 -8.00 -19.03 10.46
N PRO A 21 -8.15 -19.66 11.63
CA PRO A 21 -7.98 -19.00 12.92
C PRO A 21 -6.53 -18.62 13.22
N ASP A 22 -5.56 -19.25 12.55
CA ASP A 22 -4.14 -19.04 12.82
C ASP A 22 -3.57 -17.89 11.99
N CYS A 23 -3.96 -17.81 10.71
CA CYS A 23 -3.43 -16.80 9.78
C CYS A 23 -4.51 -15.91 9.15
N GLY A 24 -5.75 -15.94 9.66
CA GLY A 24 -6.83 -15.06 9.22
C GLY A 24 -7.31 -15.21 7.77
N VAL A 25 -6.68 -16.06 6.94
CA VAL A 25 -7.00 -16.14 5.51
C VAL A 25 -8.39 -16.73 5.30
N THR A 26 -9.13 -16.17 4.36
CA THR A 26 -10.40 -16.74 3.91
C THR A 26 -10.17 -18.07 3.19
N LEU A 27 -10.88 -19.11 3.62
CA LEU A 27 -10.72 -20.48 3.11
C LEU A 27 -11.72 -20.79 1.98
N ASN A 28 -12.78 -19.99 1.86
CA ASN A 28 -13.81 -20.10 0.83
C ASN A 28 -14.01 -18.73 0.15
N GLY A 29 -13.16 -18.42 -0.83
CA GLY A 29 -13.32 -17.26 -1.69
C GLY A 29 -12.46 -17.43 -2.93
N LYS A 30 -13.08 -17.45 -4.11
CA LYS A 30 -12.32 -17.25 -5.35
C LYS A 30 -11.55 -15.94 -5.17
N HIS A 31 -10.23 -15.94 -5.37
CA HIS A 31 -9.52 -14.71 -5.69
C HIS A 31 -10.23 -14.12 -6.91
N VAL A 32 -11.11 -13.15 -6.70
CA VAL A 32 -11.62 -12.34 -7.81
C VAL A 32 -10.49 -11.40 -8.15
N ALA A 33 -9.55 -11.89 -8.95
CA ALA A 33 -8.72 -11.03 -9.77
C ALA A 33 -9.70 -10.23 -10.64
N LYS A 34 -10.01 -9.00 -10.22
CA LYS A 34 -10.91 -8.13 -10.96
C LYS A 34 -10.16 -7.72 -12.22
N LYS A 35 -10.36 -8.45 -13.33
CA LYS A 35 -9.94 -8.01 -14.66
C LYS A 35 -10.65 -6.67 -14.93
N GLY A 36 -9.86 -5.64 -15.20
CA GLY A 36 -10.36 -4.32 -15.59
C GLY A 36 -11.29 -4.44 -16.81
N GLY A 37 -12.57 -4.16 -16.60
CA GLY A 37 -13.58 -4.10 -17.66
C GLY A 37 -13.85 -2.64 -18.01
N LYS A 38 -13.46 -2.22 -19.22
CA LYS A 38 -13.86 -0.95 -19.82
C LYS A 38 -15.37 -1.00 -20.12
N THR A 39 -16.20 -0.28 -19.37
CA THR A 39 -17.60 -0.06 -19.74
C THR A 39 -17.68 1.11 -20.70
N LYS A 40 -18.07 0.83 -21.96
CA LYS A 40 -18.46 1.85 -22.94
C LYS A 40 -19.83 2.40 -22.53
N SER A 41 -19.91 3.70 -22.24
CA SER A 41 -21.19 4.40 -22.00
C SER A 41 -21.64 5.08 -23.29
N THR A 42 -22.72 4.57 -23.88
CA THR A 42 -23.43 5.21 -25.00
C THR A 42 -24.64 5.95 -24.44
N ALA A 43 -24.44 7.20 -24.03
CA ALA A 43 -25.51 8.18 -23.76
C ALA A 43 -24.91 9.59 -23.75
N MET A 44 -24.36 10.03 -24.88
CA MET A 44 -23.74 11.35 -25.00
C MET A 44 -23.93 11.88 -26.42
N ARG A 45 -25.16 12.20 -26.82
CA ARG A 45 -25.38 12.93 -28.08
C ARG A 45 -26.26 14.17 -27.97
N ASP A 46 -27.13 14.28 -26.96
CA ASP A 46 -28.09 15.40 -26.94
C ASP A 46 -27.76 16.53 -25.94
N ASN A 47 -26.76 16.37 -25.06
CA ASN A 47 -26.35 17.40 -24.09
C ASN A 47 -25.12 18.24 -24.52
N ILE A 48 -24.41 17.87 -25.59
CA ILE A 48 -23.20 18.58 -26.03
C ILE A 48 -23.54 19.92 -26.69
N ILE A 49 -24.66 19.99 -27.42
CA ILE A 49 -25.06 21.20 -28.17
C ILE A 49 -25.52 22.31 -27.20
N ILE A 50 -26.22 21.95 -26.13
CA ILE A 50 -26.76 22.91 -25.16
C ILE A 50 -25.65 23.48 -24.26
N ILE A 51 -24.67 22.64 -23.86
CA ILE A 51 -23.52 23.10 -23.06
C ILE A 51 -22.59 24.00 -23.89
N GLY A 52 -22.43 23.73 -25.19
CA GLY A 52 -21.58 24.54 -26.08
C GLY A 52 -22.05 25.99 -26.25
N VAL A 53 -23.36 26.24 -26.28
CA VAL A 53 -23.91 27.60 -26.46
C VAL A 53 -23.78 28.44 -25.18
N ILE A 54 -23.89 27.83 -23.99
CA ILE A 54 -23.78 28.52 -22.70
C ILE A 54 -22.33 28.95 -22.41
N ILE A 55 -21.35 28.12 -22.79
CA ILE A 55 -19.92 28.42 -22.56
C ILE A 55 -19.45 29.61 -23.41
N VAL A 56 -19.89 29.72 -24.67
CA VAL A 56 -19.47 30.82 -25.56
C VAL A 56 -19.99 32.18 -25.06
N VAL A 57 -21.22 32.22 -24.55
CA VAL A 57 -21.82 33.47 -24.01
C VAL A 57 -21.19 33.86 -22.67
N ALA A 58 -20.84 32.90 -21.83
CA ALA A 58 -20.16 33.17 -20.56
C ALA A 58 -18.71 33.66 -20.76
N VAL A 59 -17.97 33.08 -21.72
CA VAL A 59 -16.60 33.49 -22.03
C VAL A 59 -16.55 34.88 -22.67
N ALA A 60 -17.53 35.24 -23.52
CA ALA A 60 -17.63 36.59 -24.08
C ALA A 60 -17.91 37.68 -23.02
N PHE A 61 -18.62 37.33 -21.94
CA PHE A 61 -18.96 38.27 -20.86
C PHE A 61 -17.79 38.51 -19.89
N ILE A 62 -16.91 37.52 -19.70
CA ILE A 62 -15.76 37.60 -18.79
C ILE A 62 -14.62 38.46 -19.40
N ILE A 63 -14.48 38.52 -20.73
CA ILE A 63 -13.40 39.27 -21.40
C ILE A 63 -13.58 40.80 -21.28
N ILE A 64 -14.78 41.32 -20.99
CA ILE A 64 -15.07 42.77 -20.99
C ILE A 64 -14.80 43.43 -19.61
N LYS A 65 -14.48 42.67 -18.55
CA LYS A 65 -14.43 43.22 -17.17
C LYS A 65 -13.30 42.67 -16.27
N ALA A 66 -12.04 42.70 -16.69
CA ALA A 66 -10.93 42.49 -15.74
C ALA A 66 -9.68 43.34 -16.05
N PRO A 67 -9.09 44.04 -15.06
CA PRO A 67 -7.85 44.80 -15.22
C PRO A 67 -6.61 43.89 -15.19
N SER A 68 -5.56 44.31 -15.88
CA SER A 68 -4.30 43.60 -16.04
C SER A 68 -3.32 43.84 -14.88
N GLU A 69 -3.18 42.86 -13.99
CA GLU A 69 -2.04 42.74 -13.07
C GLU A 69 -1.80 41.25 -12.80
N ASN A 70 -0.55 40.77 -12.99
CA ASN A 70 0.19 39.98 -12.00
C ASN A 70 1.33 39.16 -12.62
N GLU A 71 2.52 39.73 -12.48
CA GLU A 71 3.83 39.13 -12.67
C GLU A 71 4.19 38.22 -11.47
N HIS A 72 3.38 37.20 -11.13
CA HIS A 72 3.70 36.27 -10.02
C HIS A 72 3.16 34.84 -10.24
N GLN A 73 3.41 34.25 -11.42
CA GLN A 73 2.95 32.87 -11.72
C GLN A 73 4.05 31.82 -11.93
N HIS A 74 5.33 32.12 -11.67
CA HIS A 74 6.40 31.15 -11.91
C HIS A 74 6.75 30.21 -10.73
N VAL A 75 6.23 30.45 -9.51
CA VAL A 75 6.63 29.66 -8.33
C VAL A 75 5.65 28.53 -7.96
N GLN A 76 4.39 28.60 -8.41
CA GLN A 76 3.35 27.64 -7.97
C GLN A 76 3.21 26.40 -8.87
N GLN A 77 3.64 26.48 -10.13
CA GLN A 77 3.61 25.34 -11.06
C GLN A 77 4.58 24.22 -10.63
N GLN A 78 5.62 24.55 -9.86
CA GLN A 78 6.68 23.60 -9.50
C GLN A 78 6.31 22.68 -8.32
N GLN A 79 5.29 23.02 -7.53
CA GLN A 79 4.85 22.24 -6.36
C GLN A 79 3.71 21.25 -6.65
N MET A 80 3.06 21.31 -7.81
CA MET A 80 1.92 20.43 -8.14
C MET A 80 2.31 19.05 -8.70
N ASN A 81 3.59 18.77 -8.93
CA ASN A 81 4.07 17.48 -9.46
C ASN A 81 4.43 16.44 -8.39
N GLN A 82 4.20 16.70 -7.09
CA GLN A 82 4.57 15.77 -6.01
C GLN A 82 3.39 15.10 -5.29
N MET A 83 2.17 15.21 -5.82
CA MET A 83 1.04 14.41 -5.33
C MET A 83 0.44 13.59 -6.47
N GLN A 84 1.06 12.45 -6.78
CA GLN A 84 0.39 11.34 -7.44
C GLN A 84 0.59 10.06 -6.63
N GLY A 85 -0.37 9.80 -5.75
CA GLY A 85 -0.68 8.45 -5.29
C GLY A 85 -1.60 7.76 -6.29
N GLY A 86 -1.43 6.44 -6.40
CA GLY A 86 -2.43 5.53 -6.95
C GLY A 86 -2.31 5.21 -8.43
N GLY A 87 -1.74 4.03 -8.72
CA GLY A 87 -1.93 3.31 -9.98
C GLY A 87 -0.67 3.14 -10.80
N ASN A 88 -0.23 1.87 -10.94
CA ASN A 88 0.77 1.35 -11.88
C ASN A 88 1.74 2.39 -12.46
N ILE A 89 2.89 2.53 -11.80
CA ILE A 89 4.06 3.14 -12.42
C ILE A 89 5.17 2.09 -12.35
N GLU A 90 5.41 1.40 -13.46
CA GLU A 90 6.79 1.00 -13.79
C GLU A 90 7.54 2.33 -13.89
N ASN A 91 8.11 2.80 -12.77
CA ASN A 91 8.63 4.15 -12.63
C ASN A 91 10.06 4.19 -13.15
N PRO A 92 10.30 4.61 -14.41
CA PRO A 92 11.62 4.51 -15.04
C PRO A 92 12.62 5.49 -14.40
N HIS A 93 12.12 6.46 -13.61
CA HIS A 93 12.95 7.40 -12.83
C HIS A 93 13.53 6.78 -11.56
N SER A 94 12.96 5.69 -11.04
CA SER A 94 13.51 4.98 -9.88
C SER A 94 14.71 4.10 -10.26
N GLU A 95 14.71 3.51 -11.45
CA GLU A 95 15.77 2.62 -11.93
C GLU A 95 17.09 3.36 -12.17
N GLY A 96 17.03 4.55 -12.77
CA GLY A 96 18.21 5.36 -13.07
C GLY A 96 18.95 5.85 -11.82
N ASN A 97 18.21 6.25 -10.77
CA ASN A 97 18.80 6.66 -9.49
C ASN A 97 19.24 5.46 -8.65
N MET A 98 18.56 4.32 -8.79
CA MET A 98 18.91 3.10 -8.06
C MET A 98 20.21 2.47 -8.58
N MET A 99 20.40 2.42 -9.90
CA MET A 99 21.58 1.78 -10.49
C MET A 99 22.89 2.48 -10.15
N SER A 100 22.87 3.81 -9.99
CA SER A 100 24.05 4.60 -9.60
C SER A 100 24.35 4.56 -8.10
N ALA A 101 23.34 4.28 -7.26
CA ALA A 101 23.50 4.22 -5.81
C ALA A 101 23.85 2.82 -5.29
N ILE A 102 23.47 1.74 -6.00
CA ILE A 102 23.84 0.35 -5.66
C ILE A 102 25.35 0.15 -5.37
N PRO A 103 26.28 0.70 -6.18
CA PRO A 103 27.72 0.55 -5.92
C PRO A 103 28.21 1.24 -4.63
N ASN A 104 27.49 2.27 -4.17
CA ASN A 104 27.86 3.09 -3.00
C ASN A 104 27.13 2.64 -1.72
N MET A 105 26.37 1.55 -1.76
CA MET A 105 25.70 1.03 -0.58
C MET A 105 26.71 0.58 0.48
N PRO A 106 26.40 0.77 1.78
CA PRO A 106 27.09 0.10 2.86
C PRO A 106 27.10 -1.43 2.65
N LYS A 107 28.10 -2.09 3.23
CA LYS A 107 28.29 -3.55 3.11
C LYS A 107 28.03 -4.28 4.41
N ASP A 108 28.07 -3.56 5.53
CA ASP A 108 27.73 -4.06 6.86
C ASP A 108 26.23 -3.91 7.14
N TYR A 109 25.75 -4.70 8.08
CA TYR A 109 24.34 -4.78 8.45
C TYR A 109 23.79 -3.43 8.94
N ASP A 110 24.47 -2.77 9.88
CA ASP A 110 23.98 -1.54 10.51
C ASP A 110 23.88 -0.39 9.50
N GLY A 111 24.90 -0.23 8.63
CA GLY A 111 24.87 0.76 7.57
C GLY A 111 23.76 0.52 6.55
N LEU A 112 23.51 -0.75 6.19
CA LEU A 112 22.42 -1.11 5.27
C LEU A 112 21.05 -0.79 5.88
N VAL A 113 20.83 -1.13 7.16
CA VAL A 113 19.57 -0.80 7.86
C VAL A 113 19.40 0.71 7.98
N GLN A 114 20.44 1.45 8.37
CA GLN A 114 20.36 2.91 8.51
C GLN A 114 20.04 3.60 7.18
N MET A 115 20.68 3.17 6.09
CA MET A 115 20.37 3.68 4.75
C MET A 115 18.96 3.27 4.30
N GLY A 116 18.53 2.05 4.61
CA GLY A 116 17.17 1.58 4.39
C GLY A 116 16.13 2.48 5.06
N ASN A 117 16.29 2.73 6.36
CA ASN A 117 15.40 3.60 7.13
C ASN A 117 15.36 5.01 6.53
N SER A 118 16.53 5.61 6.28
CA SER A 118 16.60 6.95 5.71
C SER A 118 15.94 7.05 4.33
N THR A 119 16.05 6.01 3.50
CA THR A 119 15.44 6.02 2.15
C THR A 119 13.95 5.71 2.20
N MET A 120 13.50 4.91 3.18
CA MET A 120 12.10 4.67 3.48
C MET A 120 11.40 5.96 3.94
N ASP A 121 12.02 6.74 4.82
CA ASP A 121 11.52 8.04 5.29
C ASP A 121 11.38 9.06 4.14
N GLN A 122 12.21 8.94 3.11
CA GLN A 122 12.13 9.74 1.89
C GLN A 122 11.07 9.22 0.90
N GLY A 123 10.37 8.13 1.21
CA GLY A 123 9.40 7.47 0.34
C GLY A 123 10.03 6.67 -0.82
N ASN A 124 11.36 6.50 -0.84
CA ASN A 124 12.03 5.70 -1.86
C ASN A 124 12.02 4.21 -1.47
N TYR A 125 10.83 3.61 -1.56
CA TYR A 125 10.61 2.22 -1.16
C TYR A 125 11.45 1.21 -1.94
N ALA A 126 11.79 1.48 -3.21
CA ALA A 126 12.60 0.59 -4.02
C ALA A 126 14.06 0.52 -3.51
N MET A 127 14.65 1.67 -3.18
CA MET A 127 15.99 1.72 -2.60
C MET A 127 16.01 1.10 -1.19
N ALA A 128 15.04 1.47 -0.35
CA ALA A 128 14.91 0.92 0.98
C ALA A 128 14.77 -0.62 0.95
N ALA A 129 13.95 -1.15 0.06
CA ALA A 129 13.77 -2.58 -0.12
C ALA A 129 15.07 -3.29 -0.51
N GLU A 130 15.91 -2.70 -1.37
CA GLU A 130 17.20 -3.28 -1.73
C GLU A 130 18.19 -3.24 -0.55
N CYS A 131 18.22 -2.15 0.22
CA CYS A 131 19.01 -2.04 1.45
C CYS A 131 18.63 -3.12 2.47
N TYR A 132 17.34 -3.24 2.79
CA TYR A 132 16.85 -4.24 3.75
C TYR A 132 17.05 -5.66 3.24
N LYS A 133 16.85 -5.92 1.94
CA LYS A 133 17.12 -7.22 1.35
C LYS A 133 18.57 -7.65 1.51
N ARG A 134 19.53 -6.73 1.35
CA ARG A 134 20.96 -7.01 1.60
C ARG A 134 21.26 -7.19 3.07
N ALA A 135 20.66 -6.38 3.96
CA ALA A 135 20.80 -6.57 5.41
C ALA A 135 20.32 -7.97 5.83
N LEU A 136 19.19 -8.42 5.28
CA LEU A 136 18.61 -9.75 5.51
C LEU A 136 19.45 -10.91 4.95
N GLN A 137 20.38 -10.65 4.02
CA GLN A 137 21.38 -11.63 3.58
C GLN A 137 22.51 -11.82 4.61
N ILE A 138 22.75 -10.81 5.46
CA ILE A 138 23.78 -10.84 6.50
C ILE A 138 23.21 -11.43 7.78
N LYS A 139 22.02 -11.00 8.18
CA LYS A 139 21.35 -11.41 9.42
C LYS A 139 19.84 -11.53 9.18
N ASP A 140 19.26 -12.67 9.54
CA ASP A 140 17.80 -12.79 9.59
C ASP A 140 17.28 -12.02 10.80
N ASP A 141 16.63 -10.88 10.54
CA ASP A 141 16.11 -9.97 11.56
C ASP A 141 14.62 -9.69 11.30
N PRO A 142 13.72 -10.09 12.22
CA PRO A 142 12.28 -9.90 12.06
C PRO A 142 11.83 -8.44 11.90
N ASP A 143 12.50 -7.49 12.55
CA ASP A 143 12.15 -6.07 12.45
C ASP A 143 12.51 -5.54 11.06
N VAL A 144 13.73 -5.85 10.58
CA VAL A 144 14.16 -5.47 9.22
C VAL A 144 13.31 -6.18 8.15
N ARG A 145 12.89 -7.43 8.40
CA ARG A 145 11.97 -8.14 7.50
C ARG A 145 10.59 -7.48 7.46
N THR A 146 10.14 -6.92 8.58
CA THR A 146 8.91 -6.13 8.66
C THR A 146 9.02 -4.86 7.81
N ASP A 147 10.13 -4.12 7.92
CA ASP A 147 10.37 -2.92 7.11
C ASP A 147 10.51 -3.23 5.62
N PHE A 148 11.17 -4.35 5.28
CA PHE A 148 11.22 -4.86 3.92
C PHE A 148 9.82 -5.17 3.36
N GLY A 149 8.97 -5.83 4.15
CA GLY A 149 7.57 -6.08 3.81
C GLY A 149 6.77 -4.78 3.61
N ALA A 150 6.96 -3.78 4.47
CA ALA A 150 6.32 -2.47 4.33
C ALA A 150 6.74 -1.76 3.04
N CYS A 151 8.03 -1.81 2.68
CA CYS A 151 8.52 -1.27 1.40
C CYS A 151 7.89 -1.97 0.20
N LEU A 152 7.81 -3.31 0.21
CA LEU A 152 7.13 -4.07 -0.85
C LEU A 152 5.67 -3.63 -1.01
N HIS A 153 4.97 -3.40 0.10
CA HIS A 153 3.61 -2.86 0.04
C HIS A 153 3.57 -1.45 -0.56
N GLY A 154 4.47 -0.55 -0.14
CA GLY A 154 4.62 0.80 -0.70
C GLY A 154 4.93 0.81 -2.20
N MET A 155 5.58 -0.22 -2.71
CA MET A 155 5.83 -0.45 -4.14
C MET A 155 4.62 -1.04 -4.90
N GLY A 156 3.49 -1.27 -4.23
CA GLY A 156 2.31 -1.88 -4.84
C GLY A 156 2.41 -3.40 -5.01
N LEU A 157 3.21 -4.08 -4.19
CA LEU A 157 3.41 -5.54 -4.21
C LEU A 157 2.82 -6.21 -2.95
N PRO A 158 1.49 -6.12 -2.71
CA PRO A 158 0.87 -6.56 -1.46
C PRO A 158 1.03 -8.06 -1.19
N GLU A 159 0.98 -8.91 -2.21
CA GLU A 159 1.14 -10.36 -2.04
C GLU A 159 2.55 -10.73 -1.55
N ARG A 160 3.57 -10.02 -2.05
CA ARG A 160 4.97 -10.22 -1.63
C ARG A 160 5.20 -9.69 -0.21
N ALA A 161 4.61 -8.55 0.14
CA ALA A 161 4.63 -8.04 1.50
C ALA A 161 4.01 -9.04 2.48
N LEU A 162 2.85 -9.61 2.15
CA LEU A 162 2.20 -10.64 2.95
C LEU A 162 3.05 -11.92 3.10
N GLU A 163 3.87 -12.27 2.10
CA GLU A 163 4.79 -13.39 2.21
C GLU A 163 5.89 -13.13 3.25
N GLU A 164 6.51 -11.95 3.24
CA GLU A 164 7.51 -11.57 4.23
C GLU A 164 6.93 -11.46 5.64
N PHE A 165 5.73 -10.88 5.77
CA PHE A 165 5.01 -10.83 7.04
C PHE A 165 4.66 -12.20 7.60
N ARG A 166 4.30 -13.17 6.76
CA ARG A 166 4.09 -14.56 7.22
C ARG A 166 5.37 -15.19 7.75
N LYS A 167 6.54 -14.84 7.21
CA LYS A 167 7.83 -15.32 7.75
C LYS A 167 8.06 -14.73 9.15
N VAL A 168 7.78 -13.45 9.36
CA VAL A 168 7.86 -12.84 10.70
C VAL A 168 6.89 -13.53 11.67
N LEU A 169 5.62 -13.70 11.27
CA LEU A 169 4.60 -14.34 12.12
C LEU A 169 4.83 -15.83 12.38
N ALA A 170 5.68 -16.50 11.58
CA ALA A 170 6.08 -17.88 11.84
C ALA A 170 7.04 -17.97 13.04
N TYR A 171 7.79 -16.90 13.33
CA TYR A 171 8.69 -16.80 14.48
C TYR A 171 8.00 -16.15 15.68
N ASP A 172 7.30 -15.04 15.45
CA ASP A 172 6.52 -14.33 16.46
C ASP A 172 5.10 -14.07 15.93
N SER A 173 4.18 -14.96 16.27
CA SER A 173 2.80 -14.84 15.84
C SER A 173 2.09 -13.58 16.36
N ASP A 174 2.61 -12.97 17.43
CA ASP A 174 2.01 -11.83 18.10
C ASP A 174 2.70 -10.51 17.71
N HIS A 175 3.66 -10.52 16.78
CA HIS A 175 4.34 -9.31 16.32
C HIS A 175 3.37 -8.18 15.95
N GLY A 176 3.30 -7.14 16.77
CA GLY A 176 2.23 -6.13 16.71
C GLY A 176 2.21 -5.36 15.40
N ILE A 177 3.37 -4.84 14.98
CA ILE A 177 3.51 -4.06 13.73
C ILE A 177 3.07 -4.87 12.51
N VAL A 178 3.48 -6.15 12.42
CA VAL A 178 3.09 -7.03 11.32
C VAL A 178 1.60 -7.31 11.34
N ASN A 179 0.99 -7.62 12.49
CA ASN A 179 -0.46 -7.80 12.60
C ASN A 179 -1.20 -6.53 12.12
N PHE A 180 -0.76 -5.34 12.52
CA PHE A 180 -1.35 -4.09 12.04
C PHE A 180 -1.22 -3.92 10.53
N ASN A 181 -0.03 -4.12 9.98
CA ASN A 181 0.25 -3.97 8.54
C ASN A 181 -0.50 -5.01 7.68
N MET A 182 -0.63 -6.25 8.15
CA MET A 182 -1.46 -7.26 7.46
C MET A 182 -2.93 -6.84 7.40
N GLY A 183 -3.44 -6.20 8.47
CA GLY A 183 -4.79 -5.61 8.47
C GLY A 183 -4.98 -4.56 7.37
N ILE A 184 -4.02 -3.63 7.24
CA ILE A 184 -4.01 -2.60 6.18
C ILE A 184 -4.03 -3.25 4.79
N ILE A 185 -3.14 -4.22 4.54
CA ILE A 185 -3.04 -4.86 3.23
C ILE A 185 -4.34 -5.59 2.88
N TYR A 186 -4.87 -6.40 3.79
CA TYR A 186 -6.11 -7.15 3.52
C TYR A 186 -7.31 -6.24 3.32
N PHE A 187 -7.37 -5.10 4.03
CA PHE A 187 -8.39 -4.09 3.80
C PHE A 187 -8.29 -3.50 2.39
N GLY A 188 -7.08 -3.14 1.95
CA GLY A 188 -6.83 -2.65 0.59
C GLY A 188 -7.18 -3.68 -0.50
N MET A 189 -7.13 -4.98 -0.18
CA MET A 189 -7.55 -6.08 -1.05
C MET A 189 -9.07 -6.40 -0.97
N ASP A 190 -9.87 -5.58 -0.28
CA ASP A 190 -11.31 -5.80 -0.03
C ASP A 190 -11.61 -7.09 0.76
N ASN A 191 -10.61 -7.65 1.45
CA ASN A 191 -10.76 -8.80 2.33
C ASN A 191 -10.97 -8.34 3.78
N LYS A 192 -12.16 -7.77 4.03
CA LYS A 192 -12.56 -7.21 5.33
C LYS A 192 -12.49 -8.21 6.48
N ASP A 193 -12.79 -9.48 6.25
CA ASP A 193 -12.74 -10.52 7.28
C ASP A 193 -11.32 -10.73 7.81
N SER A 194 -10.34 -10.83 6.91
CA SER A 194 -8.93 -10.94 7.29
C SER A 194 -8.43 -9.63 7.91
N ALA A 195 -8.82 -8.48 7.37
CA ALA A 195 -8.45 -7.18 7.94
C ALA A 195 -8.90 -7.03 9.40
N LYS A 196 -10.17 -7.37 9.67
CA LYS A 196 -10.74 -7.40 11.02
C LYS A 196 -9.92 -8.27 11.95
N PHE A 197 -9.66 -9.52 11.55
CA PHE A 197 -8.91 -10.49 12.35
C PHE A 197 -7.55 -9.94 12.79
N TYR A 198 -6.80 -9.36 11.84
CA TYR A 198 -5.44 -8.87 12.10
C TYR A 198 -5.40 -7.61 12.97
N TRP A 199 -6.34 -6.68 12.79
CA TRP A 199 -6.45 -5.51 13.67
C TRP A 199 -6.95 -5.86 15.07
N GLU A 200 -7.89 -6.79 15.21
CA GLU A 200 -8.31 -7.31 16.53
C GLU A 200 -7.13 -7.99 17.25
N LYS A 201 -6.31 -8.76 16.51
CA LYS A 201 -5.10 -9.37 17.05
C LYS A 201 -4.07 -8.33 17.48
N TYR A 202 -3.82 -7.31 16.66
CA TYR A 202 -2.94 -6.19 17.03
C TYR A 202 -3.37 -5.52 18.34
N ILE A 203 -4.64 -5.15 18.46
CA ILE A 203 -5.19 -4.51 19.68
C ILE A 203 -5.09 -5.44 20.89
N LYS A 204 -5.24 -6.75 20.70
CA LYS A 204 -5.11 -7.73 21.78
C LYS A 204 -3.67 -7.86 22.28
N VAL A 205 -2.70 -7.88 21.36
CA VAL A 205 -1.28 -8.04 21.72
C VAL A 205 -0.75 -6.78 22.39
N ASP A 206 -1.04 -5.61 21.82
CA ASP A 206 -0.60 -4.33 22.36
C ASP A 206 -1.77 -3.35 22.50
N PRO A 207 -2.54 -3.44 23.61
CA PRO A 207 -3.69 -2.57 23.84
C PRO A 207 -3.35 -1.09 23.99
N ASN A 208 -2.09 -0.74 24.20
CA ASN A 208 -1.61 0.63 24.34
C ASN A 208 -0.67 1.04 23.20
N GLY A 209 -0.63 0.25 22.11
CA GLY A 209 0.22 0.50 20.96
C GLY A 209 -0.15 1.79 20.23
N LEU A 210 0.85 2.36 19.55
CA LEU A 210 0.74 3.66 18.88
C LEU A 210 -0.42 3.74 17.87
N ALA A 211 -0.77 2.62 17.23
CA ALA A 211 -1.81 2.56 16.20
C ALA A 211 -3.14 1.97 16.70
N VAL A 212 -3.33 1.77 18.01
CA VAL A 212 -4.54 1.11 18.55
C VAL A 212 -5.81 1.89 18.21
N GLU A 213 -5.81 3.20 18.40
CA GLU A 213 -6.97 4.04 18.07
C GLU A 213 -7.25 4.04 16.56
N GLN A 214 -6.21 4.01 15.74
CA GLN A 214 -6.34 3.88 14.30
C GLN A 214 -6.94 2.53 13.90
N ALA A 215 -6.46 1.43 14.49
CA ALA A 215 -7.01 0.09 14.27
C ALA A 215 -8.48 0.00 14.69
N LYS A 216 -8.86 0.59 15.83
CA LYS A 216 -10.27 0.69 16.27
C LYS A 216 -11.11 1.47 15.28
N GLU A 217 -10.59 2.57 14.74
CA GLU A 217 -11.31 3.37 13.74
C GLU A 217 -11.52 2.58 12.45
N TYR A 218 -10.50 1.87 11.97
CA TYR A 218 -10.68 0.99 10.82
C TYR A 218 -11.73 -0.10 11.06
N LEU A 219 -11.76 -0.69 12.26
CA LEU A 219 -12.75 -1.70 12.63
C LEU A 219 -14.20 -1.18 12.62
N LYS A 220 -14.43 0.10 12.94
CA LYS A 220 -15.77 0.72 12.86
C LYS A 220 -16.25 0.88 11.41
N GLY A 221 -15.33 0.99 10.46
CA GLY A 221 -15.63 1.20 9.03
C GLY A 221 -15.86 -0.10 8.23
N LEU A 222 -15.74 -1.27 8.86
CA LEU A 222 -15.94 -2.57 8.21
C LEU A 222 -17.42 -2.94 8.10
#